data_AF-A0A945G4W6-F1
#
_entry.id   AF-A0A945G4W6-F1
#
_cell.length_a   1.000
_cell.length_b   1.000
_cell.length_c   1.000
_cell.angle_alpha   90.00
_cell.angle_beta   90.00
_cell.angle_gamma   90.00
#
_symmetry.space_group_name_H-M   'P 1'
#
loop_
_entity.id
_entity.type
_entity.pdbx_description
1 polymer ?
#
loop_
_entity_poly.entity_id
_entity_poly.type
_entity_poly.pdbx_seq_one_letter_code
_entity_poly.pdbx_strand_id
1 'polypeptide(L)' 'QGELYDLNNDPDEFENLWNTPEHASRKLRLMKTCFDASVFTMDPFPPRLGQF' A
#
# COMPACT_ATOMS: atom_id res chain seq x y z
N GLN A 1 4.65 -1.19 -11.62
CA GLN A 1 4.20 -2.59 -11.38
C GLN A 1 4.07 -2.75 -9.88
N GLY A 2 3.17 -3.61 -9.38
CA GLY A 2 2.98 -3.82 -7.94
C GLY A 2 3.51 -5.17 -7.49
N GLU A 3 3.66 -5.32 -6.18
CA GLU A 3 4.25 -6.49 -5.55
C GLU A 3 3.34 -6.96 -4.40
N LEU A 4 3.18 -8.27 -4.27
CA LEU A 4 2.43 -8.89 -3.18
C LEU A 4 3.10 -10.20 -2.80
N TYR A 5 3.60 -10.28 -1.57
CA TYR A 5 4.29 -11.45 -1.03
C TYR A 5 3.54 -12.01 0.18
N ASP A 6 3.56 -13.33 0.32
CA ASP A 6 3.02 -14.00 1.51
C ASP A 6 4.16 -14.37 2.45
N LEU A 7 4.47 -13.48 3.38
CA LEU A 7 5.57 -13.65 4.34
C LEU A 7 5.40 -14.87 5.28
N ASN A 8 4.23 -15.52 5.33
CA ASN A 8 4.07 -16.74 6.12
C ASN A 8 4.61 -17.97 5.39
N ASN A 9 4.38 -18.04 4.08
CA ASN A 9 4.77 -19.18 3.25
C ASN A 9 6.09 -18.92 2.52
N ASP A 10 6.39 -17.65 2.24
CA ASP A 10 7.56 -17.17 1.53
C ASP A 10 8.15 -15.93 2.25
N PRO A 11 8.83 -16.15 3.39
CA PRO A 11 9.45 -15.07 4.15
C PRO A 11 10.62 -14.41 3.41
N ASP A 12 11.15 -15.07 2.38
CA ASP A 12 12.27 -14.59 1.56
C ASP A 12 11.81 -13.85 0.29
N GLU A 13 10.49 -13.67 0.10
CA GLU A 13 9.87 -12.86 -0.97
C GLU A 13 10.26 -13.28 -2.41
N PHE A 14 10.44 -14.59 -2.65
CA PHE A 14 10.76 -15.12 -3.97
C PHE A 14 9.56 -15.11 -4.94
N GLU A 15 8.33 -15.28 -4.46
CA GLU A 15 7.13 -15.40 -5.28
C GLU A 15 6.24 -14.16 -5.24
N ASN A 16 6.21 -13.41 -6.35
CA ASN A 16 5.31 -12.27 -6.49
C ASN A 16 3.89 -12.71 -6.91
N LEU A 17 2.95 -12.63 -5.98
CA LEU A 17 1.54 -13.01 -6.15
C LEU A 17 0.68 -11.90 -6.76
N TRP A 18 1.25 -10.77 -7.19
CA TRP A 18 0.50 -9.59 -7.64
C TRP A 18 -0.50 -9.83 -8.77
N ASN A 19 -0.19 -10.76 -9.68
CA ASN A 19 -1.01 -11.10 -10.85
C ASN A 19 -1.93 -12.30 -10.63
N THR A 20 -1.83 -12.99 -9.50
CA THR A 20 -2.66 -14.17 -9.20
C THR A 20 -4.10 -13.74 -8.84
N PRO A 21 -5.13 -14.26 -9.54
CA PRO A 21 -6.51 -13.89 -9.29
C PRO A 21 -7.01 -14.36 -7.90
N GLU A 22 -6.44 -15.44 -7.36
CA GLU A 22 -6.76 -15.99 -6.04
C GLU A 22 -6.48 -14.99 -4.93
N HIS A 23 -5.46 -14.14 -5.10
CA HIS A 23 -5.05 -13.14 -4.12
C HIS A 23 -5.62 -11.74 -4.39
N ALA A 24 -6.50 -11.58 -5.40
CA ALA A 24 -7.07 -10.28 -5.77
C ALA A 24 -7.83 -9.60 -4.62
N SER A 25 -8.56 -10.37 -3.81
CA SER A 25 -9.30 -9.84 -2.65
C SER A 25 -8.37 -9.36 -1.54
N ARG A 26 -7.28 -10.08 -1.25
CA ARG A 26 -6.25 -9.69 -0.27
C ARG A 26 -5.49 -8.44 -0.75
N LYS A 27 -5.12 -8.42 -2.02
CA LYS A 27 -4.51 -7.28 -2.70
C LYS A 27 -5.36 -6.01 -2.56
N LEU A 28 -6.66 -6.10 -2.89
CA LEU A 28 -7.58 -4.97 -2.77
C LEU A 28 -7.68 -4.45 -1.34
N ARG A 29 -7.74 -5.34 -0.35
CA ARG A 29 -7.77 -4.97 1.07
C ARG A 29 -6.50 -4.21 1.47
N LEU A 30 -5.33 -4.75 1.14
CA LEU A 30 -4.04 -4.13 1.47
C LEU A 30 -3.86 -2.78 0.77
N MET A 31 -4.23 -2.71 -0.52
CA MET A 31 -4.17 -1.48 -1.29
C MET A 31 -5.08 -0.39 -0.70
N LYS A 32 -6.28 -0.75 -0.26
CA LYS A 32 -7.18 0.16 0.46
C LYS A 32 -6.55 0.65 1.77
N THR A 33 -6.01 -0.26 2.58
CA THR A 33 -5.37 0.09 3.86
C THR A 33 -4.18 1.02 3.66
N CYS A 34 -3.32 0.75 2.67
CA CYS A 34 -2.19 1.62 2.34
C CYS A 34 -2.66 3.01 1.88
N PHE A 35 -3.72 3.08 1.08
CA PHE A 35 -4.29 4.35 0.65
C PHE A 35 -4.89 5.14 1.82
N ASP A 36 -5.67 4.49 2.68
CA ASP A 36 -6.23 5.14 3.86
C ASP A 36 -5.11 5.68 4.76
N ALA A 37 -4.08 4.87 5.02
CA ALA A 37 -2.93 5.28 5.82
C ALA A 37 -2.19 6.48 5.22
N SER A 38 -1.95 6.50 3.91
CA SER A 38 -1.30 7.64 3.26
C SER A 38 -2.13 8.91 3.38
N VAL A 39 -3.45 8.80 3.19
CA VAL A 39 -4.39 9.91 3.36
C VAL A 39 -4.37 10.47 4.79
N PHE A 40 -4.34 9.61 5.80
CA PHE A 40 -4.25 10.07 7.20
C PHE A 40 -2.91 10.70 7.57
N THR A 41 -1.84 10.38 6.86
CA THR A 41 -0.51 10.96 7.10
C THR A 41 -0.22 12.24 6.31
N MET A 42 -1.07 12.60 5.35
CA MET A 42 -0.93 13.87 4.65
C MET A 42 -1.25 15.01 5.62
N ASP A 43 -0.32 15.96 5.76
CA ASP A 43 -0.53 17.15 6.58
C ASP A 43 -1.77 17.89 6.07
N PRO A 44 -2.85 17.98 6.87
CA PRO A 44 -4.10 18.60 6.43
C PRO A 44 -3.98 20.12 6.35
N PHE A 45 -2.88 20.70 6.87
CA PHE A 45 -2.69 22.13 6.83
C PHE A 45 -2.15 22.58 5.46
N PRO A 46 -2.70 23.67 4.90
CA PRO A 46 -2.11 24.27 3.72
C PRO A 46 -0.64 24.61 4.00
N PRO A 47 0.26 24.47 3.00
CA PRO A 47 1.66 24.83 3.18
C PRO A 47 1.74 26.25 3.74
N ARG A 48 2.54 26.44 4.79
CA ARG A 48 2.71 27.76 5.42
C ARG A 48 3.34 28.70 4.41
N LEU A 49 2.52 29.49 3.74
CA LEU A 49 2.96 30.61 2.94
C LEU A 49 3.36 31.73 3.92
N GLY A 50 4.67 31.94 4.08
CA GLY A 50 5.19 33.06 4.86
C GLY A 50 4.64 34.38 4.31
N GLN A 51 4.30 35.30 5.21
CA GLN A 51 3.75 36.61 4.87
C GLN A 51 4.85 37.41 4.16
N PHE A 52 4.67 37.66 2.85
CA PHE A 52 5.42 38.69 2.13
C PHE A 52 4.87 40.07 2.48
#